data_AF-A0A840DNN8-F1
#
_entry.id   AF-A0A840DNN8-F1
#
_cell.length_a   1.000
_cell.length_b   1.000
_cell.length_c   1.000
_cell.angle_alpha   90.00
_cell.angle_beta   90.00
_cell.angle_gamma   90.00
#
_symmetry.space_group_name_H-M   'P 1'
#
loop_
_entity.id
_entity.type
_entity.pdbx_description
1 polymer ?
#
loop_
_entity_poly.entity_id
_entity_poly.type
_entity_poly.pdbx_seq_one_letter_code
_entity_poly.pdbx_strand_id
1 'polypeptide(L)'
;MSNSGQVEPIFATEMLVPQVQRIGNRDIEVTYLGTNTFGESTWILWNAQEPTLIGMLRQADGKFTFEQRTSVGAMQHSDLTREKVQLMLGS
;
A
#
# COMPACT_ATOMS: atom_id res chain seq x y z
N MET A 1 23.34 0.15 19.94
CA MET A 1 23.42 1.22 18.93
C MET A 1 22.01 1.35 18.37
N SER A 2 21.31 2.39 18.77
CA SER A 2 19.88 2.58 18.47
C SER A 2 19.78 3.10 17.04
N ASN A 3 19.32 2.26 16.11
CA ASN A 3 19.11 2.65 14.72
C ASN A 3 17.94 3.65 14.70
N SER A 4 18.27 4.93 14.55
CA SER A 4 17.34 6.05 14.58
C SER A 4 16.39 5.97 13.40
N GLY A 5 15.21 5.40 13.65
CA GLY A 5 13.89 5.77 13.13
C GLY A 5 13.81 6.45 11.76
N GLN A 6 14.53 5.95 10.76
CA GLN A 6 14.32 6.34 9.38
C GLN A 6 12.98 5.71 9.00
N VAL A 7 11.91 6.51 9.07
CA VAL A 7 10.59 6.13 8.60
C VAL A 7 10.75 5.88 7.11
N GLU A 8 10.98 4.64 6.71
CA GLU A 8 10.97 4.24 5.31
C GLU A 8 9.68 4.78 4.68
N PRO A 9 9.72 5.45 3.51
CA PRO A 9 8.51 5.79 2.79
C PRO A 9 7.78 4.47 2.55
N ILE A 10 6.60 4.28 3.17
CA ILE A 10 5.89 2.97 3.20
C ILE A 10 5.60 2.50 1.77
N PHE A 11 5.56 3.43 0.82
CA PHE A 11 5.43 3.09 -0.57
C PHE A 11 6.49 3.87 -1.33
N ALA A 12 7.50 3.14 -1.83
CA ALA A 12 8.51 3.72 -2.70
C ALA A 12 7.82 4.54 -3.81
N THR A 13 8.29 5.75 -4.04
CA THR A 13 7.85 6.61 -5.16
C THR A 13 8.87 6.63 -6.29
N GLU A 14 10.00 5.96 -6.07
CA GLU A 14 11.07 5.81 -7.04
C GLU A 14 11.05 4.36 -7.52
N MET A 15 11.01 4.20 -8.85
CA MET A 15 11.10 2.95 -9.61
C MET A 15 9.77 2.23 -9.93
N LEU A 16 9.64 1.88 -11.21
CA LEU A 16 8.63 0.98 -11.80
C LEU A 16 8.94 -0.51 -11.51
N VAL A 17 9.74 -0.80 -10.48
CA VAL A 17 10.15 -2.15 -10.12
C VAL A 17 9.45 -2.53 -8.82
N PRO A 18 8.70 -3.66 -8.78
CA PRO A 18 8.10 -4.14 -7.55
C PRO A 18 9.14 -4.26 -6.44
N GLN A 19 8.85 -3.70 -5.27
CA GLN A 19 9.67 -3.84 -4.07
C GLN A 19 8.89 -4.64 -3.03
N VAL A 20 9.52 -5.68 -2.48
CA VAL A 20 8.96 -6.39 -1.33
C VAL A 20 9.24 -5.56 -0.08
N GLN A 21 8.17 -5.17 0.62
CA GLN A 21 8.23 -4.42 1.87
C GLN A 21 7.61 -5.24 3.00
N ARG A 22 8.26 -5.23 4.16
CA ARG A 22 7.73 -5.85 5.38
C ARG A 22 6.73 -4.89 6.02
N ILE A 23 5.45 -5.25 6.03
CA ILE A 23 4.40 -4.49 6.73
C ILE A 23 3.80 -5.40 7.83
N GLY A 24 4.05 -5.04 9.09
CA GLY A 24 3.78 -5.94 10.22
C GLY A 24 4.59 -7.24 10.09
N ASN A 25 3.91 -8.38 10.16
CA ASN A 25 4.52 -9.70 9.92
C ASN A 25 4.52 -10.17 8.46
N ARG A 26 3.97 -9.39 7.52
CA ARG A 26 3.76 -9.80 6.12
C ARG A 26 4.77 -9.17 5.17
N ASP A 27 5.15 -9.94 4.16
CA ASP A 27 5.88 -9.46 3.00
C ASP A 27 4.88 -9.04 1.92
N ILE A 28 4.85 -7.74 1.61
CA ILE A 28 3.94 -7.13 0.64
C ILE A 28 4.77 -6.63 -0.54
N GLU A 29 4.49 -7.14 -1.73
CA GLU A 29 4.96 -6.54 -2.98
C GLU A 29 4.24 -5.21 -3.21
N VAL A 30 5.02 -4.15 -3.28
CA VAL A 30 4.57 -2.78 -3.53
C VAL A 30 5.12 -2.33 -4.87
N THR A 31 4.25 -1.94 -5.78
CA THR A 31 4.64 -1.35 -7.07
C THR A 31 4.04 0.02 -7.20
N TYR A 32 4.88 1.05 -7.35
CA TYR A 32 4.41 2.39 -7.66
C TYR A 32 4.00 2.51 -9.12
N LEU A 33 2.80 2.99 -9.36
CA LEU A 33 2.25 3.20 -10.69
C LEU A 33 2.38 4.65 -11.17
N GLY A 34 2.85 5.56 -10.32
CA GLY A 34 2.84 6.98 -10.61
C GLY A 34 1.57 7.68 -10.13
N THR A 35 1.38 8.88 -10.64
CA THR A 35 0.22 9.72 -10.35
C THR A 35 -0.89 9.44 -11.37
N ASN A 36 -2.12 9.21 -10.90
CA ASN A 36 -3.25 8.97 -11.79
C ASN A 36 -3.81 10.27 -12.40
N THR A 37 -4.86 10.17 -13.23
CA THR A 37 -5.50 11.32 -13.90
C THR A 37 -6.13 12.33 -12.94
N PHE A 38 -6.33 11.96 -11.68
CA PHE A 38 -6.87 12.82 -10.62
C PHE A 38 -5.78 13.46 -9.76
N GLY A 39 -4.50 13.24 -10.06
CA GLY A 39 -3.39 13.76 -9.27
C GLY A 39 -3.02 12.91 -8.05
N GLU A 40 -3.56 11.69 -7.93
CA GLU A 40 -3.32 10.82 -6.77
C GLU A 40 -2.13 9.88 -7.02
N SER A 41 -1.17 9.83 -6.10
CA SER A 41 -0.11 8.83 -6.13
C SER A 41 -0.72 7.44 -5.94
N THR A 42 -0.37 6.48 -6.79
CA THR A 42 -1.04 5.18 -6.87
C THR A 42 -0.05 4.02 -6.77
N TRP A 43 -0.40 2.98 -6.02
CA TRP A 43 0.37 1.75 -5.89
C TRP A 43 -0.51 0.52 -6.06
N ILE A 44 0.08 -0.56 -6.59
CA ILE A 44 -0.46 -1.92 -6.46
C ILE A 44 0.23 -2.58 -5.27
N LEU A 45 -0.58 -3.22 -4.43
CA LEU A 45 -0.17 -4.00 -3.29
C LEU A 45 -0.59 -5.45 -3.52
N TRP A 46 0.35 -6.37 -3.32
CA TRP A 46 0.12 -7.80 -3.49
C TRP A 46 0.90 -8.60 -2.44
N ASN A 47 0.32 -9.69 -1.93
CA ASN A 47 1.03 -10.71 -1.18
C ASN A 47 0.86 -12.09 -1.85
N ALA A 48 1.95 -12.75 -2.22
CA ALA A 48 1.91 -14.07 -2.86
C ALA A 48 1.31 -15.18 -1.96
N GLN A 49 1.44 -15.04 -0.64
CA GLN A 49 0.86 -15.98 0.34
C GLN A 49 -0.63 -15.75 0.56
N GLU A 50 -1.14 -14.56 0.23
CA GLU A 50 -2.55 -14.19 0.33
C GLU A 50 -3.02 -13.63 -1.03
N PRO A 51 -3.30 -14.46 -2.04
CA PRO A 51 -3.68 -14.00 -3.39
C PRO A 51 -4.95 -13.12 -3.42
N THR A 52 -5.79 -13.22 -2.39
CA THR A 52 -6.96 -12.35 -2.18
C THR A 52 -6.61 -10.94 -1.72
N LEU A 53 -5.37 -10.73 -1.27
CA LEU A 53 -4.79 -9.44 -0.92
C LEU A 53 -4.10 -8.85 -2.15
N ILE A 54 -4.89 -8.60 -3.20
CA ILE A 54 -4.50 -7.72 -4.30
C ILE A 54 -5.34 -6.46 -4.22
N GLY A 55 -4.67 -5.32 -4.08
CA GLY A 55 -5.35 -4.05 -3.91
C GLY A 55 -4.60 -2.88 -4.50
N MET A 56 -5.35 -1.85 -4.84
CA MET A 56 -4.85 -0.57 -5.30
C MET A 56 -4.91 0.42 -4.14
N LEU A 57 -3.79 1.04 -3.84
CA LEU A 57 -3.71 2.13 -2.87
C LEU A 57 -3.54 3.44 -3.61
N ARG A 58 -4.31 4.45 -3.23
CA ARG A 58 -4.24 5.81 -3.78
C ARG A 58 -4.06 6.80 -2.65
N GLN A 59 -3.27 7.85 -2.86
CA GLN A 59 -3.03 8.90 -1.89
C GLN A 59 -3.36 10.27 -2.49
N ALA A 60 -4.20 11.02 -1.78
CA ALA A 60 -4.54 12.42 -2.04
C ALA A 60 -4.61 13.16 -0.72
N ASP A 61 -4.11 14.40 -0.66
CA ASP A 61 -4.25 15.29 0.51
C ASP A 61 -3.85 14.66 1.86
N GLY A 62 -2.81 13.80 1.84
CA GLY A 62 -2.33 13.10 3.04
C GLY A 62 -3.22 11.97 3.55
N LYS A 63 -4.28 11.62 2.83
CA LYS A 63 -5.18 10.49 3.10
C LYS A 63 -4.99 9.38 2.07
N PHE A 64 -5.35 8.18 2.47
CA PHE A 64 -5.27 7.00 1.61
C PHE A 64 -6.67 6.44 1.32
N THR A 65 -6.83 5.96 0.10
CA THR A 65 -7.93 5.10 -0.31
C THR A 65 -7.37 3.76 -0.73
N PHE A 66 -7.82 2.68 -0.09
CA PHE A 66 -7.44 1.32 -0.43
C PHE A 66 -8.63 0.58 -1.03
N GLU A 67 -8.46 0.10 -2.25
CA GLU A 67 -9.44 -0.71 -2.97
C GLU A 67 -8.89 -2.13 -3.12
N GLN A 68 -9.57 -3.11 -2.54
CA GLN A 68 -9.20 -4.52 -2.64
C GLN A 68 -10.23 -5.28 -3.48
N ARG A 69 -9.76 -6.16 -4.36
CA ARG A 69 -10.66 -7.10 -5.04
C ARG A 69 -10.90 -8.32 -4.18
N THR A 70 -12.18 -8.61 -3.95
CA THR A 70 -12.64 -9.79 -3.23
C THR A 70 -13.41 -10.72 -4.17
N SER A 71 -13.78 -11.91 -3.71
CA SER A 71 -14.61 -12.84 -4.47
C SER A 71 -16.02 -12.32 -4.77
N VAL A 72 -16.48 -11.28 -4.07
CA VAL A 72 -17.83 -10.71 -4.20
C VAL A 72 -17.84 -9.31 -4.82
N GLY A 73 -16.68 -8.76 -5.19
CA GLY A 73 -16.55 -7.43 -5.78
C GLY A 73 -15.41 -6.60 -5.18
N ALA A 74 -15.35 -5.33 -5.55
CA ALA A 74 -14.39 -4.38 -4.99
C ALA A 74 -14.86 -3.92 -3.60
N MET A 75 -13.96 -3.99 -2.63
CA MET A 75 -14.13 -3.41 -1.30
C MET A 75 -13.24 -2.18 -1.19
N GLN A 76 -13.83 -1.01 -0.89
CA GLN A 76 -13.10 0.24 -0.78
C GLN A 76 -13.12 0.77 0.65
N HIS A 77 -11.95 1.19 1.10
CA HIS A 77 -11.73 1.87 2.37
C HIS A 77 -11.12 3.25 2.11
N SER A 78 -11.85 4.31 2.43
CA SER A 78 -11.43 5.70 2.22
C SER A 78 -11.01 6.38 3.52
N ASP A 79 -10.44 7.60 3.41
CA ASP A 79 -10.03 8.45 4.54
C ASP A 79 -9.10 7.76 5.54
N LEU A 80 -8.30 6.82 5.03
CA LEU A 80 -7.37 6.07 5.84
C LEU A 80 -6.17 6.95 6.20
N THR A 81 -5.73 6.82 7.45
CA THR A 81 -4.39 7.26 7.83
C THR A 81 -3.37 6.21 7.42
N ARG A 82 -2.11 6.60 7.39
CA ARG A 82 -0.99 5.70 7.08
C ARG A 82 -0.97 4.47 8.00
N GLU A 83 -1.24 4.67 9.30
CA GLU A 83 -1.26 3.64 10.32
C GLU A 83 -2.41 2.65 10.09
N LYS A 84 -3.59 3.14 9.66
CA LYS A 84 -4.71 2.26 9.31
C LYS A 84 -4.39 1.38 8.11
N VAL A 85 -3.73 1.93 7.09
CA VAL A 85 -3.27 1.15 5.93
C VAL A 85 -2.30 0.06 6.37
N GLN A 86 -1.34 0.38 7.26
CA GLN A 86 -0.41 -0.62 7.79
C GLN A 86 -1.15 -1.76 8.49
N LEU A 87 -2.05 -1.45 9.43
CA LEU A 87 -2.83 -2.45 10.17
C LEU A 87 -3.66 -3.35 9.25
N MET A 88 -4.21 -2.79 8.16
CA MET A 88 -4.97 -3.55 7.17
C MET A 88 -4.09 -4.50 6.37
N LEU A 89 -2.88 -4.06 6.01
CA LEU A 89 -1.95 -4.86 5.22
C LEU A 89 -1.22 -5.89 6.06
N GLY A 90 -0.97 -5.62 7.34
CA GLY A 90 -0.37 -6.54 8.29
C GLY A 90 -0.49 -6.06 9.73
N SER A 91 -0.76 -7.01 10.64
CA SER A 91 -0.78 -6.81 12.09
C SER A 91 0.54 -7.26 12.71
#